data_AF-A0AAC9BL26-F1
#
_entry.id   AF-A0AAC9BL26-F1
#
_cell.length_a   1.000
_cell.length_b   1.000
_cell.length_c   1.000
_cell.angle_alpha   90.00
_cell.angle_beta   90.00
_cell.angle_gamma   90.00
#
_symmetry.space_group_name_H-M   'P 1'
#
loop_
_entity.id
_entity.type
_entity.pdbx_description
1 polymer ?
#
loop_
_entity_poly.entity_id
_entity_poly.type
_entity_poly.pdbx_seq_one_letter_code
_entity_poly.pdbx_strand_id
1 'polypeptide(L)'
;MLNRSRRNGSLAALADREPLSDVQIYRQFYATNDLEEAEVCTLWNEIAGTLQVPADKLRPSDRFGTDIGVWFITSEELDALGDLAARHATQRGVKIDIASLATVDDYIKAFATRHT
;
A
#
# COMPACT_ATOMS: atom_id res chain seq x y z
N MET A 1 5.41 -34.07 11.03
CA MET A 1 4.15 -33.32 11.23
C MET A 1 4.37 -31.90 10.71
N LEU A 2 3.87 -31.58 9.52
CA LEU A 2 4.07 -30.28 8.87
C LEU A 2 2.97 -29.31 9.28
N ASN A 3 3.37 -28.22 9.93
CA ASN A 3 2.53 -27.12 10.38
C ASN A 3 1.81 -26.47 9.19
N ARG A 4 0.57 -26.90 8.93
CA ARG A 4 -0.28 -26.47 7.80
C ARG A 4 -1.14 -25.25 8.14
N SER A 5 -1.03 -24.71 9.37
CA SER A 5 -1.94 -23.69 9.91
C SER A 5 -1.51 -22.23 9.72
N ARG A 6 -0.35 -21.95 9.12
CA ARG A 6 0.08 -20.58 8.76
C ARG A 6 -0.13 -20.24 7.28
N ARG A 7 -1.02 -20.95 6.59
CA ARG A 7 -1.16 -20.92 5.12
C ARG A 7 -2.44 -20.24 4.61
N ASN A 8 -3.35 -19.85 5.52
CA ASN A 8 -4.64 -19.17 5.21
C ASN A 8 -4.79 -17.78 5.85
N GLY A 9 -3.83 -17.32 6.65
CA GLY A 9 -4.02 -16.17 7.55
C GLY A 9 -4.19 -14.83 6.84
N SER A 10 -3.38 -14.54 5.82
CA SER A 10 -3.38 -13.25 5.10
C SER A 10 -4.63 -13.05 4.25
N LEU A 11 -5.13 -14.11 3.59
CA LEU A 11 -6.32 -14.04 2.73
C LEU A 11 -7.62 -13.96 3.54
N ALA A 12 -7.72 -14.72 4.65
CA ALA A 12 -8.84 -14.59 5.58
C ALA A 12 -8.85 -13.22 6.27
N ALA A 13 -7.67 -12.72 6.67
CA ALA A 13 -7.54 -11.41 7.29
C ALA A 13 -7.92 -10.25 6.37
N LEU A 14 -7.80 -10.39 5.04
CA LEU A 14 -8.31 -9.41 4.07
C LEU A 14 -9.79 -9.68 3.72
N ALA A 15 -10.20 -10.95 3.64
CA ALA A 15 -11.57 -11.32 3.27
C ALA A 15 -12.62 -10.94 4.33
N ASP A 16 -12.26 -10.99 5.62
CA ASP A 16 -13.12 -10.57 6.75
C ASP A 16 -13.14 -9.05 6.97
N ARG A 17 -12.31 -8.27 6.27
CA ARG A 17 -12.30 -6.82 6.42
C ARG A 17 -13.49 -6.19 5.72
N GLU A 18 -14.12 -5.27 6.43
CA GLU A 18 -15.15 -4.40 5.87
C GLU A 18 -14.55 -3.59 4.70
N PRO A 19 -15.18 -3.59 3.52
CA PRO A 19 -14.71 -2.78 2.40
C PRO A 19 -14.82 -1.30 2.76
N LEU A 20 -13.72 -0.56 2.61
CA LEU A 20 -13.69 0.88 2.81
C LEU A 20 -13.51 1.56 1.46
N SER A 21 -14.35 2.56 1.18
CA SER A 21 -14.12 3.44 0.03
C SER A 21 -12.87 4.31 0.24
N ASP A 22 -12.26 4.77 -0.85
CA ASP A 22 -11.07 5.63 -0.83
C ASP A 22 -11.24 6.84 0.10
N VAL A 23 -12.42 7.47 0.08
CA VAL A 23 -12.78 8.59 0.95
C VAL A 23 -12.81 8.17 2.42
N GLN A 24 -13.32 6.98 2.73
CA GLN A 24 -13.30 6.45 4.11
C GLN A 24 -11.89 6.13 4.56
N ILE A 25 -11.06 5.55 3.69
CA ILE A 25 -9.64 5.28 3.95
C ILE A 25 -8.92 6.59 4.28
N TYR A 26 -9.08 7.61 3.44
CA TYR A 26 -8.51 8.93 3.70
C TYR A 26 -9.00 9.51 5.02
N ARG A 27 -10.32 9.54 5.25
CA ARG A 27 -10.89 10.11 6.48
C ARG A 27 -10.45 9.40 7.74
N GLN A 28 -10.31 8.08 7.69
CA GLN A 28 -9.99 7.26 8.85
C GLN A 28 -8.49 7.26 9.18
N PHE A 29 -7.62 7.35 8.17
CA PHE A 29 -6.17 7.18 8.36
C PHE A 29 -5.32 8.41 8.03
N TYR A 30 -5.79 9.28 7.14
CA TYR A 30 -4.99 10.38 6.57
C TYR A 30 -5.52 11.79 6.81
N ALA A 31 -6.77 11.95 7.26
CA ALA A 31 -7.38 13.27 7.52
C ALA A 31 -6.56 14.16 8.48
N THR A 32 -5.75 13.58 9.36
CA THR A 32 -4.90 14.33 10.30
C THR A 32 -3.46 14.55 9.81
N ASN A 33 -3.08 14.00 8.65
CA ASN A 33 -1.68 14.00 8.16
C ASN A 33 -1.35 15.19 7.26
N ASP A 34 -2.27 16.15 7.10
CA ASP A 34 -2.14 17.32 6.22
C ASP A 34 -1.88 16.95 4.75
N LEU A 35 -2.28 15.73 4.36
CA LEU A 35 -2.10 15.20 3.02
C LEU A 35 -3.31 15.51 2.15
N GLU A 36 -3.08 15.73 0.86
CA GLU A 36 -4.14 15.96 -0.10
C GLU A 36 -4.94 14.67 -0.38
N GLU A 37 -6.25 14.71 -0.18
CA GLU A 37 -7.15 13.55 -0.37
C GLU A 37 -7.03 12.94 -1.78
N ALA A 38 -7.05 13.78 -2.81
CA ALA A 38 -6.98 13.32 -4.20
C ALA A 38 -5.67 12.54 -4.48
N GLU A 39 -4.55 13.02 -3.93
CA GLU A 39 -3.24 12.40 -4.11
C GLU A 39 -3.10 11.11 -3.32
N VAL A 40 -3.59 11.08 -2.08
CA VAL A 40 -3.66 9.84 -1.28
C VAL A 40 -4.48 8.79 -2.01
N CYS A 41 -5.69 9.13 -2.48
CA CYS A 41 -6.56 8.20 -3.21
C CYS A 41 -5.91 7.73 -4.52
N THR A 42 -5.22 8.61 -5.25
CA THR A 42 -4.53 8.25 -6.50
C THR A 42 -3.40 7.26 -6.22
N LEU A 43 -2.48 7.58 -5.30
CA LEU A 43 -1.37 6.70 -4.94
C LEU A 43 -1.86 5.37 -4.36
N TRP A 44 -2.95 5.40 -3.58
CA TRP A 44 -3.55 4.19 -3.03
C TRP A 44 -4.06 3.24 -4.10
N ASN A 45 -4.80 3.76 -5.08
CA ASN A 45 -5.30 2.99 -6.21
C ASN A 45 -4.16 2.53 -7.13
N GLU A 46 -3.09 3.31 -7.29
CA GLU A 46 -1.90 2.88 -8.00
C GLU A 46 -1.26 1.66 -7.34
N ILE A 47 -1.03 1.70 -6.02
CA ILE A 47 -0.49 0.55 -5.26
C ILE A 47 -1.41 -0.66 -5.44
N ALA A 48 -2.72 -0.49 -5.25
CA ALA A 48 -3.69 -1.56 -5.39
C ALA A 48 -3.68 -2.18 -6.80
N GLY A 49 -3.61 -1.34 -7.83
CA GLY A 49 -3.55 -1.76 -9.24
C GLY A 49 -2.25 -2.46 -9.59
N THR A 50 -1.10 -1.95 -9.13
CA THR A 50 0.22 -2.56 -9.34
C THR A 50 0.32 -3.92 -8.65
N LEU A 51 -0.20 -4.03 -7.42
CA LEU A 51 -0.19 -5.27 -6.66
C LEU A 51 -1.34 -6.22 -7.00
N GLN A 52 -2.24 -5.81 -7.90
CA GLN A 52 -3.46 -6.54 -8.28
C GLN A 52 -4.35 -6.95 -7.09
N VAL A 53 -4.43 -6.08 -6.09
CA VAL A 53 -5.24 -6.31 -4.88
C VAL A 53 -6.43 -5.34 -4.83
N PRO A 54 -7.54 -5.76 -4.20
CA PRO A 54 -8.70 -4.91 -4.03
C PRO A 54 -8.40 -3.73 -3.07
N ALA A 55 -8.48 -2.51 -3.59
CA ALA A 55 -8.11 -1.25 -2.90
C ALA A 55 -8.92 -1.01 -1.61
N ASP A 56 -10.17 -1.48 -1.58
CA ASP A 56 -11.11 -1.38 -0.47
C ASP A 56 -10.74 -2.25 0.74
N LYS A 57 -9.88 -3.25 0.54
CA LYS A 57 -9.42 -4.17 1.59
C LYS A 57 -8.02 -3.84 2.12
N LEU A 58 -7.27 -3.02 1.38
CA LEU A 58 -5.98 -2.52 1.82
C LEU A 58 -6.15 -1.67 3.08
N ARG A 59 -5.12 -1.68 3.91
CA ARG A 59 -4.97 -0.84 5.10
C ARG A 59 -3.57 -0.24 5.15
N PRO A 60 -3.39 0.92 5.80
CA PRO A 60 -2.10 1.60 5.84
C PRO A 60 -1.01 0.73 6.47
N SER A 61 -1.41 -0.06 7.47
CA SER A 61 -0.53 -0.96 8.22
C SER A 61 -0.09 -2.20 7.46
N ASP A 62 -0.68 -2.48 6.29
CA ASP A 62 -0.36 -3.69 5.54
C ASP A 62 1.07 -3.60 4.98
N ARG A 63 1.90 -4.59 5.30
CA ARG A 63 3.28 -4.67 4.82
C ARG A 63 3.39 -5.33 3.46
N PHE A 64 4.15 -4.70 2.56
CA PHE A 64 4.51 -5.29 1.27
C PHE A 64 5.29 -6.60 1.49
N GLY A 65 5.00 -7.63 0.68
CA GLY A 65 5.62 -8.96 0.80
C GLY A 65 5.13 -9.82 1.99
N THR A 66 4.97 -9.24 3.19
CA THR A 66 4.63 -10.00 4.41
C THR A 66 3.13 -10.14 4.64
N ASP A 67 2.36 -9.05 4.55
CA ASP A 67 0.90 -9.10 4.75
C ASP A 67 0.17 -9.20 3.41
N ILE A 68 0.69 -8.51 2.38
CA ILE A 68 0.09 -8.45 1.05
C ILE A 68 0.71 -9.50 0.09
N GLY A 69 1.87 -10.10 0.39
CA GLY A 69 2.67 -10.83 -0.60
C GLY A 69 2.88 -12.34 -0.39
N VAL A 70 2.25 -12.98 0.59
CA VAL A 70 2.62 -14.37 0.92
C VAL A 70 2.21 -15.38 -0.16
N TRP A 71 1.21 -15.09 -1.02
CA TRP A 71 0.76 -16.03 -2.07
C TRP A 71 0.28 -15.39 -3.39
N PHE A 72 -0.03 -14.09 -3.46
CA PHE A 72 -0.67 -13.47 -4.64
C PHE A 72 0.20 -12.49 -5.41
N ILE A 73 1.15 -11.82 -4.74
CA ILE A 73 2.06 -10.88 -5.38
C ILE A 73 3.33 -11.66 -5.70
N THR A 74 3.66 -11.79 -6.99
CA THR A 74 4.93 -12.34 -7.43
C THR A 74 6.05 -11.33 -7.16
N SER A 75 7.30 -11.78 -7.21
CA SER A 75 8.43 -10.86 -7.14
C SER A 75 8.36 -9.77 -8.22
N GLU A 76 7.70 -10.02 -9.36
CA GLU A 76 7.56 -9.06 -10.46
C GLU A 76 6.65 -7.87 -10.10
N GLU A 77 5.53 -8.07 -9.40
CA GLU A 77 4.68 -6.93 -8.99
C GLU A 77 5.32 -6.12 -7.87
N LEU A 78 6.11 -6.76 -6.97
CA LEU A 78 6.90 -6.02 -5.98
C LEU A 78 8.02 -5.21 -6.63
N ASP A 79 8.71 -5.80 -7.62
CA ASP A 79 9.73 -5.09 -8.41
C ASP A 79 9.09 -3.92 -9.18
N ALA A 80 7.91 -4.13 -9.77
CA ALA A 80 7.15 -3.08 -10.46
C ALA A 80 6.73 -1.95 -9.51
N LEU A 81 6.33 -2.26 -8.27
CA LEU A 81 6.05 -1.25 -7.25
C LEU A 81 7.31 -0.46 -6.86
N GLY A 82 8.45 -1.15 -6.76
CA GLY A 82 9.76 -0.52 -6.53
C GLY A 82 10.14 0.43 -7.66
N ASP A 83 9.95 0.01 -8.91
CA ASP A 83 10.17 0.85 -10.09
C ASP A 83 9.23 2.07 -10.12
N LEU A 84 7.96 1.87 -9.74
CA LEU A 84 6.99 2.97 -9.61
C LEU A 84 7.44 3.98 -8.55
N ALA A 85 7.87 3.50 -7.39
CA ALA A 85 8.42 4.33 -6.32
C ALA A 85 9.65 5.13 -6.79
N ALA A 86 10.56 4.50 -7.52
CA ALA A 86 11.75 5.15 -8.07
C ALA A 86 11.41 6.25 -9.07
N ARG A 87 10.38 6.03 -9.89
CA ARG A 87 9.87 7.04 -10.83
C ARG A 87 9.27 8.23 -10.09
N HIS A 88 8.41 8.00 -9.11
CA HIS A 88 7.83 9.07 -8.28
C HIS A 88 8.91 9.88 -7.55
N ALA A 89 9.92 9.20 -6.98
CA ALA A 89 11.03 9.86 -6.31
C ALA A 89 11.83 10.76 -7.26
N THR A 90 12.08 10.27 -8.48
CA THR A 90 12.77 11.03 -9.54
C THR A 90 11.95 12.22 -10.02
N GLN A 91 10.64 12.05 -10.23
CA GLN A 91 9.75 13.12 -10.68
C GLN A 91 9.62 14.23 -9.65
N ARG A 92 9.55 13.88 -8.36
CA ARG A 92 9.45 14.83 -7.25
C ARG A 92 10.80 15.36 -6.78
N GLY A 93 11.91 14.84 -7.31
CA GLY A 93 13.27 15.24 -6.93
C GLY A 93 13.65 14.92 -5.48
N VAL A 94 12.96 13.97 -4.85
CA VAL A 94 13.16 13.59 -3.44
C VAL A 94 13.94 12.29 -3.36
N LYS A 95 14.92 12.26 -2.46
CA LYS A 95 15.75 11.08 -2.22
C LYS A 95 15.08 10.22 -1.14
N ILE A 96 14.14 9.38 -1.57
CA ILE A 96 13.42 8.43 -0.70
C ILE A 96 14.14 7.09 -0.74
N ASP A 97 14.37 6.49 0.42
CA ASP A 97 14.87 5.13 0.52
C ASP A 97 13.70 4.15 0.31
N ILE A 98 13.53 3.70 -0.94
CA ILE A 98 12.43 2.80 -1.33
C ILE A 98 12.48 1.50 -0.52
N ALA A 99 13.68 1.03 -0.15
CA ALA A 99 13.83 -0.19 0.65
C ALA A 99 13.29 -0.03 2.09
N SER A 100 13.19 1.21 2.58
CA SER A 100 12.60 1.53 3.88
C SER A 100 11.06 1.58 3.86
N LEU A 101 10.43 1.65 2.68
CA LEU A 101 8.98 1.69 2.51
C LEU A 101 8.40 0.28 2.71
N ALA A 102 8.17 -0.10 3.97
CA ALA A 102 7.70 -1.43 4.30
C ALA A 102 6.17 -1.57 4.20
N THR A 103 5.42 -0.47 4.33
CA THR A 103 3.96 -0.46 4.39
C THR A 103 3.33 0.47 3.36
N VAL A 104 2.04 0.26 3.09
CA VAL A 104 1.23 1.19 2.30
C VAL A 104 1.29 2.60 2.89
N ASP A 105 1.26 2.72 4.22
CA ASP A 105 1.37 4.02 4.89
C ASP A 105 2.68 4.75 4.63
N ASP A 106 3.80 4.04 4.69
CA ASP A 106 5.12 4.60 4.42
C ASP A 106 5.18 5.15 2.99
N TYR A 107 4.64 4.40 2.02
CA TYR A 107 4.59 4.81 0.62
C TYR A 107 3.76 6.08 0.45
N ILE A 108 2.53 6.09 0.96
CA ILE A 108 1.62 7.24 0.87
C ILE A 108 2.27 8.46 1.51
N LYS A 109 2.84 8.35 2.70
CA LYS A 109 3.47 9.50 3.39
C LYS A 109 4.74 9.99 2.72
N ALA A 110 5.48 9.12 2.06
CA ALA A 110 6.69 9.48 1.34
C ALA A 110 6.37 10.24 0.05
N PHE A 111 5.27 9.88 -0.63
CA PHE A 111 4.94 10.42 -1.95
C PHE A 111 3.79 11.42 -1.95
N ALA A 112 2.81 11.39 -1.05
CA ALA A 112 1.67 12.30 -1.10
C ALA A 112 2.10 13.77 -0.87
N THR A 113 1.50 14.70 -1.62
CA THR A 113 1.64 16.13 -1.38
C THR A 113 0.91 16.54 -0.10
N ARG A 114 1.45 17.56 0.55
CA ARG A 114 0.81 18.22 1.70
C ARG A 114 0.01 19.44 1.24
N HIS A 115 -1.05 19.76 1.98
CA HIS A 115 -1.75 21.03 1.83
C HIS A 115 -0.83 22.18 2.27
N THR A 116 -0.02 22.70 1.34
CA THR A 116 0.75 23.94 1.50
C THR A 116 -0.13 25.14 1.79
#